data_AF-A0A8T5U1H1-F1
#
_entry.id   AF-A0A8T5U1H1-F1
#
_cell.length_a   1.000
_cell.length_b   1.000
_cell.length_c   1.000
_cell.angle_alpha   90.00
_cell.angle_beta   90.00
_cell.angle_gamma   90.00
#
_symmetry.space_group_name_H-M   'P 1'
#
loop_
_entity.id
_entity.type
_entity.pdbx_description
1 polymer ?
#
loop_
_entity_poly.entity_id
_entity_poly.type
_entity_poly.pdbx_seq_one_letter_code
_entity_poly.pdbx_strand_id
1 'polypeptide(L)'
;MIITQIIIIGLITLTIFSIGSTVRNTVREFKVNDYLTLKLQNNRTNIYVKNRKFTQCMYLLLNIPVDRVRDYDQIDSIDEAAEVLDKSLEGSRSQHLITPEEEFAGHCSNIQVWAENDYDTRILHRNLAFPLLKRLSDVGDPLARKKFKEEIALRYSSGHSSVILFLSHSGYLKYLTSEELGCLLDDNKLPILGEISTNFKRILNSVEDNDLDNYIQGSTRSLK
;
A
#
# COMPACT_ATOMS: atom_id res chain seq x y z
N MET A 1 71.77 12.50 -8.47
CA MET A 1 70.70 13.27 -7.78
C MET A 1 69.47 13.53 -8.64
N ILE A 2 69.59 13.79 -9.95
CA ILE A 2 68.43 14.11 -10.82
C ILE A 2 67.57 12.88 -11.13
N ILE A 3 68.19 11.71 -11.36
CA ILE A 3 67.48 10.46 -11.68
C ILE A 3 66.60 9.98 -10.51
N THR A 4 67.08 10.15 -9.27
CA THR A 4 66.33 9.81 -8.05
C THR A 4 65.11 10.71 -7.83
N GLN A 5 65.13 11.97 -8.29
CA GLN A 5 63.97 12.86 -8.16
C GLN A 5 62.86 12.54 -9.18
N ILE A 6 63.22 12.10 -10.39
CA ILE A 6 62.25 11.74 -11.44
C ILE A 6 61.47 10.47 -11.06
N ILE A 7 62.13 9.48 -10.47
CA ILE A 7 61.49 8.23 -10.00
C ILE A 7 60.50 8.52 -8.86
N ILE A 8 60.84 9.43 -7.94
CA ILE A 8 59.96 9.82 -6.82
C ILE A 8 58.72 10.56 -7.32
N ILE A 9 58.86 11.47 -8.29
CA ILE A 9 57.71 12.20 -8.88
C ILE A 9 56.79 11.23 -9.63
N GLY A 10 57.33 10.26 -10.36
CA GLY A 10 56.54 9.23 -11.06
C GLY A 10 55.79 8.28 -10.12
N LEU A 11 56.35 7.95 -8.95
CA LEU A 11 55.66 7.14 -7.93
C LEU A 11 54.55 7.93 -7.22
N ILE A 12 54.76 9.22 -6.96
CA ILE A 12 53.74 10.09 -6.35
C ILE A 12 52.54 10.25 -7.30
N THR A 13 52.75 10.43 -8.61
CA THR A 13 51.64 10.53 -9.57
C THR A 13 50.89 9.21 -9.77
N LEU A 14 51.57 8.06 -9.71
CA LEU A 14 50.94 6.73 -9.72
C LEU A 14 50.07 6.49 -8.47
N THR A 15 50.51 6.93 -7.29
CA THR A 15 49.69 6.85 -6.08
C THR A 15 48.48 7.80 -6.11
N ILE A 16 48.62 9.01 -6.67
CA ILE A 16 47.51 9.96 -6.82
C ILE A 16 46.48 9.44 -7.85
N PHE A 17 46.92 8.80 -8.93
CA PHE A 17 46.02 8.20 -9.93
C PHE A 17 45.27 6.96 -9.39
N SER A 18 45.88 6.22 -8.45
CA SER A 18 45.23 5.09 -7.79
C SER A 18 44.26 5.48 -6.65
N ILE A 19 44.27 6.75 -6.20
CA ILE A 19 43.32 7.28 -5.20
C ILE A 19 42.05 7.83 -5.88
N GLY A 20 42.05 8.02 -7.20
CA GLY A 20 40.97 8.64 -7.98
C GLY A 20 39.79 7.76 -8.37
N SER A 21 39.60 6.55 -7.81
CA SER A 21 38.45 5.70 -8.14
C SER A 21 37.84 4.92 -6.97
N THR A 22 37.96 5.44 -5.75
CA THR A 22 37.00 5.00 -4.71
C THR A 22 35.77 5.88 -4.81
N VAL A 23 34.83 5.50 -5.68
CA VAL A 23 33.45 6.02 -5.63
C VAL A 23 32.94 5.69 -4.23
N ARG A 24 33.03 6.67 -3.31
CA ARG A 24 32.44 6.56 -1.99
C ARG A 24 30.94 6.53 -2.23
N ASN A 25 30.35 5.33 -2.20
CA ASN A 25 28.90 5.15 -2.17
C ASN A 25 28.37 5.77 -0.87
N THR A 26 28.22 7.09 -0.85
CA THR A 26 27.63 7.82 0.27
C THR A 26 26.14 7.51 0.27
N VAL A 27 25.75 6.54 1.09
CA VAL A 27 24.34 6.27 1.38
C VAL A 27 23.75 7.53 2.01
N ARG A 28 22.82 8.18 1.31
CA ARG A 28 22.01 9.25 1.92
C ARG A 28 20.80 8.62 2.58
N GLU A 29 20.55 8.99 3.82
CA GLU A 29 19.42 8.51 4.61
C GLU A 29 18.55 9.69 5.02
N PHE A 30 17.23 9.53 4.90
CA PHE A 30 16.23 10.49 5.32
C PHE A 30 15.21 9.79 6.21
N LYS A 31 15.23 10.12 7.50
CA LYS A 31 14.28 9.55 8.47
C LYS A 31 13.03 10.43 8.51
N VAL A 32 11.90 9.86 8.12
CA VAL A 32 10.59 10.53 8.14
C VAL A 32 10.00 10.48 9.55
N ASN A 33 10.01 9.28 10.16
CA ASN A 33 9.59 9.06 11.54
C ASN A 33 10.25 7.79 12.11
N ASP A 34 9.82 7.32 13.29
CA ASP A 34 10.39 6.14 13.96
C ASP A 34 10.11 4.80 13.28
N TYR A 35 9.22 4.80 12.30
CA TYR A 35 8.84 3.62 11.52
C TYR A 35 9.32 3.71 10.07
N LEU A 36 9.47 4.90 9.50
CA LEU A 36 9.66 5.13 8.07
C LEU A 36 10.97 5.87 7.76
N THR A 37 11.74 5.33 6.83
CA THR A 37 13.03 5.88 6.41
C THR A 37 13.25 5.65 4.93
N LEU A 38 13.79 6.64 4.22
CA LEU A 38 14.23 6.52 2.83
C LEU A 38 15.75 6.47 2.77
N LYS A 39 16.31 5.68 1.85
CA LYS A 39 17.75 5.64 1.58
C LYS A 39 18.03 5.69 0.09
N LEU A 40 18.95 6.55 -0.32
CA LEU A 40 19.53 6.57 -1.66
C LEU A 40 20.75 5.64 -1.66
N GLN A 41 20.65 4.53 -2.38
CA GLN A 41 21.69 3.49 -2.46
C GLN A 41 21.80 3.01 -3.90
N ASN A 42 23.02 3.00 -4.46
CA ASN A 42 23.27 2.60 -5.86
C ASN A 42 22.37 3.35 -6.86
N ASN A 43 22.26 4.67 -6.71
CA ASN A 43 21.41 5.56 -7.52
C ASN A 43 19.93 5.17 -7.53
N ARG A 44 19.45 4.49 -6.48
CA ARG A 44 18.04 4.13 -6.29
C ARG A 44 17.56 4.55 -4.92
N THR A 45 16.42 5.22 -4.91
CA THR A 45 15.67 5.48 -3.68
C THR A 45 15.01 4.19 -3.20
N ASN A 46 15.12 3.89 -1.91
CA ASN A 46 14.50 2.72 -1.29
C ASN A 46 13.79 3.15 -0.01
N ILE A 47 12.56 2.69 0.19
CA ILE A 47 11.79 2.90 1.42
C ILE A 47 12.04 1.74 2.38
N TYR A 48 12.15 2.06 3.67
CA TYR A 48 12.31 1.11 4.76
C TYR A 48 11.23 1.36 5.81
N VAL A 49 10.56 0.29 6.22
CA VAL A 49 9.59 0.28 7.32
C VAL A 49 10.15 -0.58 8.45
N LYS A 50 10.42 0.02 9.62
CA LYS A 50 11.15 -0.60 10.76
C LYS A 50 12.40 -1.35 10.30
N ASN A 51 13.27 -0.64 9.57
CA ASN A 51 14.52 -1.16 9.01
C ASN A 51 14.38 -2.32 8.00
N ARG A 52 13.16 -2.69 7.59
CA ARG A 52 12.93 -3.68 6.54
C ARG A 52 12.58 -2.97 5.24
N LYS A 53 13.30 -3.31 4.17
CA LYS A 53 13.07 -2.76 2.84
C LYS A 53 11.62 -3.04 2.41
N PHE A 54 10.93 -1.99 1.96
CA PHE A 54 9.60 -2.04 1.39
C PHE A 54 9.73 -2.05 -0.13
N THR A 55 9.23 -3.11 -0.78
CA THR A 55 9.54 -3.44 -2.19
C THR A 55 8.42 -3.10 -3.18
N GLN A 56 7.43 -2.31 -2.79
CA GLN A 56 6.34 -1.90 -3.68
C GLN A 56 6.78 -0.74 -4.58
N CYS A 57 6.24 -0.67 -5.80
CA CYS A 57 6.59 0.36 -6.79
C CYS A 57 6.38 1.78 -6.24
N MET A 58 7.42 2.61 -6.33
CA MET A 58 7.37 4.03 -6.00
C MET A 58 7.18 4.81 -7.29
N TYR A 59 5.96 5.21 -7.60
CA TYR A 59 5.71 6.15 -8.69
C TYR A 59 5.82 7.57 -8.16
N LEU A 60 6.72 8.38 -8.74
CA LEU A 60 6.79 9.81 -8.48
C LEU A 60 5.94 10.53 -9.53
N LEU A 61 4.79 11.07 -9.12
CA LEU A 61 4.00 11.96 -9.98
C LEU A 61 4.56 13.38 -9.83
N LEU A 62 5.50 13.78 -10.68
CA LEU A 62 6.15 15.11 -10.63
C LEU A 62 5.38 16.24 -11.31
N ASN A 63 4.25 15.96 -11.96
CA ASN A 63 3.42 16.99 -12.58
C ASN A 63 1.98 16.49 -12.65
N ILE A 64 1.12 16.99 -11.77
CA ILE A 64 -0.33 16.83 -11.93
C ILE A 64 -0.87 18.20 -12.36
N PRO A 65 -1.37 18.35 -13.60
CA PRO A 65 -2.05 19.56 -14.03
C PRO A 65 -3.24 19.84 -13.09
N VAL A 66 -3.24 21.01 -12.45
CA VAL A 66 -4.22 21.39 -11.41
C VAL A 66 -5.66 21.42 -11.95
N ASP A 67 -5.78 21.59 -13.26
CA ASP A 67 -7.01 21.55 -14.05
C ASP A 67 -7.62 20.15 -14.20
N ARG A 68 -6.87 19.07 -13.93
CA ARG A 68 -7.34 17.68 -14.01
C ARG A 68 -7.54 17.00 -12.65
N VAL A 69 -7.34 17.71 -11.56
CA VAL A 69 -7.50 17.17 -10.19
C VAL A 69 -8.93 16.66 -9.97
N ARG A 70 -9.94 17.30 -10.58
CA ARG A 70 -11.36 16.88 -10.52
C ARG A 70 -11.68 15.65 -11.38
N ASP A 71 -10.85 15.32 -12.37
CA ASP A 71 -11.05 14.15 -13.23
C ASP A 71 -10.68 12.84 -12.49
N TYR A 72 -10.07 12.94 -11.30
CA TYR A 72 -9.75 11.81 -10.43
C TYR A 72 -10.81 11.56 -9.35
N ASP A 73 -11.75 12.49 -9.16
CA ASP A 73 -12.90 12.32 -8.27
C ASP A 73 -14.04 11.50 -8.91
N GLN A 74 -13.97 11.24 -10.23
CA GLN A 74 -14.95 10.48 -11.02
C GLN A 74 -14.42 9.12 -11.52
N ILE A 75 -13.52 8.48 -10.77
CA ILE A 75 -13.03 7.14 -11.13
C ILE A 75 -13.85 6.09 -10.35
N ASP A 76 -14.90 5.59 -10.99
CA ASP A 76 -15.86 4.60 -10.44
C ASP A 76 -15.24 3.23 -10.09
N SER A 77 -14.02 2.93 -10.55
CA SER A 77 -13.19 1.87 -9.98
C SER A 77 -11.69 2.04 -10.24
N ILE A 78 -10.89 1.67 -9.25
CA ILE A 78 -9.41 1.72 -9.26
C ILE A 78 -8.79 0.82 -10.34
N ASP A 79 -9.49 -0.24 -10.73
CA ASP A 79 -8.97 -1.31 -11.59
C ASP A 79 -8.99 -0.90 -13.08
N GLU A 80 -10.02 -0.17 -13.51
CA GLU A 80 -10.19 0.24 -14.91
C GLU A 80 -9.22 1.36 -15.32
N ALA A 81 -8.90 2.27 -14.39
CA ALA A 81 -7.88 3.29 -14.60
C ALA A 81 -6.45 2.72 -14.52
N ALA A 82 -6.24 1.63 -13.78
CA ALA A 82 -4.92 1.01 -13.63
C ALA A 82 -4.46 0.35 -14.94
N GLU A 83 -5.34 -0.36 -15.67
CA GLU A 83 -4.95 -1.03 -16.92
C GLU A 83 -4.58 -0.05 -18.05
N VAL A 84 -5.15 1.16 -18.06
CA VAL A 84 -4.90 2.18 -19.11
C VAL A 84 -3.66 3.03 -18.81
N LEU A 85 -3.39 3.33 -17.53
CA LEU A 85 -2.26 4.17 -17.12
C LEU A 85 -0.94 3.40 -16.99
N ASP A 86 -0.98 2.12 -16.58
CA ASP A 86 0.24 1.33 -16.31
C ASP A 86 1.08 1.16 -17.60
N LYS A 87 0.46 0.79 -18.73
CA LYS A 87 1.17 0.52 -19.99
C LYS A 87 1.64 1.77 -20.75
N SER A 88 0.97 2.92 -20.59
CA SER A 88 1.32 4.15 -21.32
C SER A 88 2.41 4.98 -20.63
N LEU A 89 2.52 4.83 -19.30
CA LEU A 89 3.55 5.49 -18.49
C LEU A 89 4.84 4.66 -18.36
N GLU A 90 4.77 3.35 -18.58
CA GLU A 90 5.95 2.46 -18.65
C GLU A 90 6.90 2.81 -19.81
N GLY A 91 6.38 3.36 -20.92
CA GLY A 91 7.13 3.60 -22.15
C GLY A 91 7.86 4.96 -22.22
N SER A 92 7.44 5.94 -21.43
CA SER A 92 8.03 7.28 -21.47
C SER A 92 9.02 7.46 -20.33
N ARG A 93 10.13 6.70 -20.39
CA ARG A 93 11.41 7.20 -19.88
C ARG A 93 11.72 8.47 -20.65
N SER A 94 11.14 9.60 -20.24
CA SER A 94 11.68 10.91 -20.60
C SER A 94 13.11 10.88 -20.10
N GLN A 95 13.99 10.76 -21.10
CA GLN A 95 15.41 10.61 -20.94
C GLN A 95 15.92 11.77 -20.07
N HIS A 96 16.56 11.45 -18.94
CA HIS A 96 17.62 12.25 -18.33
C HIS A 96 17.35 13.74 -18.03
N LEU A 97 16.30 14.08 -17.28
CA LEU A 97 16.12 15.47 -16.78
C LEU A 97 16.34 15.65 -15.28
N ILE A 98 16.37 14.59 -14.48
CA ILE A 98 16.60 14.67 -13.03
C ILE A 98 17.66 13.67 -12.60
N THR A 99 18.54 14.11 -11.70
CA THR A 99 19.56 13.27 -11.05
C THR A 99 18.90 12.35 -10.01
N PRO A 100 19.50 11.19 -9.68
CA PRO A 100 19.03 10.34 -8.59
C PRO A 100 18.86 11.08 -7.26
N GLU A 101 19.69 12.10 -7.00
CA GLU A 101 19.64 12.95 -5.83
C GLU A 101 18.42 13.88 -5.82
N GLU A 102 18.08 14.49 -6.95
CA GLU A 102 16.89 15.32 -7.11
C GLU A 102 15.61 14.48 -7.01
N GLU A 103 15.60 13.31 -7.63
CA GLU A 103 14.49 12.36 -7.49
C GLU A 103 14.31 11.91 -6.03
N PHE A 104 15.42 11.57 -5.35
CA PHE A 104 15.41 11.22 -3.93
C PHE A 104 14.84 12.35 -3.07
N ALA A 105 15.26 13.60 -3.31
CA ALA A 105 14.73 14.75 -2.59
C ALA A 105 13.21 14.92 -2.80
N GLY A 106 12.74 14.73 -4.04
CA GLY A 106 11.31 14.75 -4.36
C GLY A 106 10.52 13.67 -3.63
N HIS A 107 11.00 12.42 -3.63
CA HIS A 107 10.39 11.32 -2.86
C HIS A 107 10.37 11.60 -1.36
N CYS A 108 11.47 12.11 -0.80
CA CYS A 108 11.55 12.47 0.62
C CYS A 108 10.51 13.52 0.98
N SER A 109 10.38 14.58 0.16
CA SER A 109 9.40 15.64 0.39
C SER A 109 7.96 15.12 0.35
N ASN A 110 7.61 14.33 -0.67
CA ASN A 110 6.25 13.79 -0.80
C ASN A 110 5.88 12.88 0.37
N ILE A 111 6.80 11.98 0.78
CA ILE A 111 6.55 11.06 1.88
C ILE A 111 6.56 11.78 3.24
N GLN A 112 7.37 12.82 3.40
CA GLN A 112 7.36 13.68 4.59
C GLN A 112 5.99 14.35 4.75
N VAL A 113 5.51 15.04 3.70
CA VAL A 113 4.21 15.71 3.71
C VAL A 113 3.08 14.72 3.97
N TRP A 114 3.14 13.53 3.36
CA TRP A 114 2.17 12.46 3.63
C TRP A 114 2.15 12.03 5.10
N ALA A 115 3.31 11.84 5.71
CA ALA A 115 3.41 11.43 7.12
C ALA A 115 2.99 12.56 8.08
N GLU A 116 3.30 13.82 7.77
CA GLU A 116 2.92 14.99 8.56
C GLU A 116 1.42 15.31 8.50
N ASN A 117 0.73 14.86 7.45
CA ASN A 117 -0.71 15.00 7.28
C ASN A 117 -1.46 13.71 7.64
N ASP A 118 -1.05 13.07 8.74
CA ASP A 118 -1.69 11.87 9.29
C ASP A 118 -1.92 10.76 8.24
N TYR A 119 -0.96 10.56 7.35
CA TYR A 119 -1.01 9.54 6.30
C TYR A 119 -2.19 9.67 5.32
N ASP A 120 -2.67 10.89 5.06
CA ASP A 120 -3.75 11.16 4.10
C ASP A 120 -3.46 10.52 2.73
N THR A 121 -4.26 9.52 2.36
CA THR A 121 -4.08 8.70 1.16
C THR A 121 -4.26 9.47 -0.15
N ARG A 122 -4.70 10.73 -0.09
CA ARG A 122 -4.81 11.65 -1.23
C ARG A 122 -3.49 12.31 -1.62
N ILE A 123 -2.48 12.29 -0.74
CA ILE A 123 -1.19 12.97 -0.95
C ILE A 123 -0.23 12.12 -1.80
N LEU A 124 -0.22 10.80 -1.58
CA LEU A 124 0.59 9.87 -2.36
C LEU A 124 -0.28 9.11 -3.36
N HIS A 125 0.30 8.68 -4.47
CA HIS A 125 -0.39 7.79 -5.38
C HIS A 125 -0.80 6.49 -4.66
N ARG A 126 -2.04 6.03 -4.90
CA ARG A 126 -2.65 4.88 -4.20
C ARG A 126 -1.80 3.61 -4.19
N ASN A 127 -1.05 3.34 -5.27
CA ASN A 127 -0.17 2.17 -5.39
C ASN A 127 1.00 2.17 -4.39
N LEU A 128 1.33 3.34 -3.84
CA LEU A 128 2.29 3.50 -2.75
C LEU A 128 1.60 3.76 -1.41
N ALA A 129 0.63 4.69 -1.38
CA ALA A 129 -0.03 5.15 -0.15
C ALA A 129 -0.66 3.99 0.64
N PHE A 130 -1.53 3.21 -0.01
CA PHE A 130 -2.31 2.18 0.65
C PHE A 130 -1.44 1.01 1.16
N PRO A 131 -0.53 0.43 0.35
CA PRO A 131 0.32 -0.65 0.82
C PRO A 131 1.38 -0.20 1.84
N LEU A 132 1.88 1.04 1.75
CA LEU A 132 2.79 1.60 2.75
C LEU A 132 2.08 1.83 4.08
N LEU A 133 0.86 2.37 4.05
CA LEU A 133 0.00 2.54 5.23
C LEU A 133 -0.31 1.20 5.91
N LYS A 134 -0.67 0.18 5.12
CA LYS A 134 -0.81 -1.20 5.59
C LYS A 134 0.47 -1.67 6.29
N ARG A 135 1.63 -1.48 5.65
CA ARG A 135 2.90 -1.96 6.20
C ARG A 135 3.26 -1.28 7.51
N LEU A 136 2.99 0.02 7.64
CA LEU A 136 3.17 0.78 8.88
C LEU A 136 2.24 0.27 10.00
N SER A 137 0.96 0.01 9.67
CA SER A 137 0.00 -0.63 10.57
C SER A 137 0.50 -2.01 11.05
N ASP A 138 0.98 -2.84 10.12
CA ASP A 138 1.50 -4.20 10.41
C ASP A 138 2.72 -4.19 11.35
N VAL A 139 3.54 -3.13 11.31
CA VAL A 139 4.70 -3.00 12.23
C VAL A 139 4.37 -2.26 13.53
N GLY A 140 3.09 -1.93 13.74
CA GLY A 140 2.58 -1.42 15.01
C GLY A 140 2.57 0.10 15.17
N ASP A 141 2.71 0.88 14.09
CA ASP A 141 2.49 2.33 14.15
C ASP A 141 1.01 2.60 14.54
N PRO A 142 0.73 3.23 15.71
CA PRO A 142 -0.63 3.42 16.18
C PRO A 142 -1.47 4.34 15.29
N LEU A 143 -0.86 5.39 14.73
CA LEU A 143 -1.54 6.34 13.86
C LEU A 143 -1.84 5.68 12.52
N ALA A 144 -0.84 5.00 11.94
CA ALA A 144 -1.04 4.26 10.69
C ALA A 144 -2.12 3.18 10.84
N ARG A 145 -2.16 2.46 11.97
CA ARG A 145 -3.20 1.46 12.25
C ARG A 145 -4.60 2.08 12.27
N LYS A 146 -4.77 3.20 12.95
CA LYS A 146 -6.04 3.92 12.97
C LYS A 146 -6.44 4.36 11.56
N LYS A 147 -5.54 5.04 10.85
CA LYS A 147 -5.78 5.55 9.49
C LYS A 147 -6.05 4.46 8.47
N PHE A 148 -5.38 3.31 8.60
CA PHE A 148 -5.61 2.17 7.73
C PHE A 148 -7.02 1.60 7.88
N LYS A 149 -7.53 1.48 9.11
CA LYS A 149 -8.91 1.04 9.36
C LYS A 149 -9.92 2.06 8.80
N GLU A 150 -9.68 3.35 9.02
CA GLU A 150 -10.53 4.43 8.48
C GLU A 150 -10.61 4.36 6.95
N GLU A 151 -9.48 4.13 6.27
CA GLU A 151 -9.46 3.98 4.81
C GLU A 151 -10.22 2.73 4.34
N ILE A 152 -10.06 1.59 5.02
CA ILE A 152 -10.83 0.37 4.70
C ILE A 152 -12.33 0.65 4.84
N ALA A 153 -12.74 1.26 5.96
CA ALA A 153 -14.13 1.61 6.23
C ALA A 153 -14.69 2.55 5.15
N LEU A 154 -13.98 3.64 4.84
CA LEU A 154 -14.37 4.62 3.83
C LEU A 154 -14.56 3.96 2.45
N ARG A 155 -13.61 3.10 2.03
CA ARG A 155 -13.65 2.42 0.75
C ARG A 155 -14.74 1.35 0.69
N TYR A 156 -14.97 0.64 1.78
CA TYR A 156 -16.03 -0.35 1.87
C TYR A 156 -17.41 0.31 1.77
N SER A 157 -17.61 1.42 2.51
CA SER A 157 -18.87 2.19 2.51
C SER A 157 -19.17 2.93 1.21
N SER A 158 -18.25 2.94 0.24
CA SER A 158 -18.53 3.45 -1.10
C SER A 158 -19.54 2.59 -1.87
N GLY A 159 -19.74 1.33 -1.46
CA GLY A 159 -20.67 0.42 -2.14
C GLY A 159 -20.17 -0.16 -3.47
N HIS A 160 -19.01 0.29 -3.99
CA HIS A 160 -18.48 -0.20 -5.26
C HIS A 160 -18.12 -1.68 -5.17
N SER A 161 -18.80 -2.52 -5.96
CA SER A 161 -18.72 -3.98 -5.82
C SER A 161 -17.30 -4.53 -6.03
N SER A 162 -16.52 -3.97 -6.96
CA SER A 162 -15.12 -4.36 -7.18
C SER A 162 -14.24 -4.07 -5.98
N VAL A 163 -14.41 -2.90 -5.35
CA VAL A 163 -13.68 -2.48 -4.15
C VAL A 163 -14.05 -3.35 -2.95
N ILE A 164 -15.34 -3.59 -2.72
CA ILE A 164 -15.83 -4.48 -1.65
C ILE A 164 -15.27 -5.89 -1.83
N LEU A 165 -15.34 -6.43 -3.05
CA LEU A 165 -14.83 -7.77 -3.38
C LEU A 165 -13.32 -7.86 -3.13
N PHE A 166 -12.57 -6.87 -3.58
CA PHE A 166 -11.13 -6.78 -3.37
C PHE A 166 -10.77 -6.75 -1.87
N LEU A 167 -11.43 -5.88 -1.09
CA LEU A 167 -11.20 -5.74 0.35
C LEU A 167 -11.54 -7.02 1.11
N SER A 168 -12.62 -7.69 0.71
CA SER A 168 -13.08 -8.95 1.30
C SER A 168 -12.13 -10.10 0.99
N HIS A 169 -11.85 -10.36 -0.29
CA HIS A 169 -11.02 -11.49 -0.72
C HIS A 169 -9.55 -11.35 -0.37
N SER A 170 -9.01 -10.13 -0.38
CA SER A 170 -7.62 -9.88 0.03
C SER A 170 -7.43 -9.89 1.54
N GLY A 171 -8.50 -10.11 2.31
CA GLY A 171 -8.46 -10.24 3.76
C GLY A 171 -8.17 -8.93 4.48
N TYR A 172 -8.60 -7.79 3.95
CA TYR A 172 -8.45 -6.49 4.61
C TYR A 172 -9.46 -6.28 5.74
N LEU A 173 -10.62 -6.93 5.68
CA LEU A 173 -11.64 -6.80 6.74
C LEU A 173 -11.17 -7.34 8.09
N LYS A 174 -10.17 -8.24 8.12
CA LYS A 174 -9.59 -8.76 9.37
C LYS A 174 -8.89 -7.71 10.23
N TYR A 175 -8.62 -6.52 9.68
CA TYR A 175 -8.03 -5.41 10.43
C TYR A 175 -9.07 -4.67 11.26
N LEU A 176 -10.35 -4.91 11.04
CA LEU A 176 -11.45 -4.33 11.78
C LEU A 176 -11.85 -5.22 12.96
N THR A 177 -12.30 -4.61 14.06
CA THR A 177 -12.94 -5.37 15.14
C THR A 177 -14.33 -5.85 14.72
N SER A 178 -14.91 -6.77 15.49
CA SER A 178 -16.27 -7.25 15.25
C SER A 178 -17.30 -6.13 15.30
N GLU A 179 -17.11 -5.16 16.19
CA GLU A 179 -17.97 -3.97 16.31
C GLU A 179 -17.79 -3.04 15.11
N GLU A 180 -16.55 -2.72 14.73
CA GLU A 180 -16.24 -1.89 13.56
C GLU A 180 -16.81 -2.51 12.27
N LEU A 181 -16.66 -3.83 12.11
CA LEU A 181 -17.21 -4.56 10.98
C LEU A 181 -18.74 -4.58 11.00
N GLY A 182 -19.35 -4.76 12.18
CA GLY A 182 -20.81 -4.69 12.35
C GLY A 182 -21.39 -3.38 11.86
N CYS A 183 -20.80 -2.24 12.28
CA CYS A 183 -21.21 -0.93 11.80
C CYS A 183 -21.14 -0.80 10.27
N LEU A 184 -20.08 -1.32 9.63
CA LEU A 184 -19.98 -1.29 8.17
C LEU A 184 -21.07 -2.09 7.46
N LEU A 185 -21.48 -3.23 8.02
CA LEU A 185 -22.49 -4.08 7.41
C LEU A 185 -23.91 -3.51 7.57
N ASP A 186 -24.17 -2.83 8.68
CA ASP A 186 -25.46 -2.18 8.95
C ASP A 186 -25.68 -0.97 8.02
N ASP A 187 -24.63 -0.16 7.80
CA ASP A 187 -24.69 1.02 6.94
C ASP A 187 -24.84 0.67 5.45
N ASN A 188 -24.19 -0.41 5.02
CA ASN A 188 -24.15 -0.75 3.59
C ASN A 188 -25.42 -1.42 3.06
N LYS A 189 -26.44 -1.66 3.89
CA LYS A 189 -27.70 -2.37 3.54
C LYS A 189 -27.51 -3.29 2.34
N LEU A 190 -26.54 -4.21 2.41
CA LEU A 190 -26.26 -5.10 1.29
C LEU A 190 -27.54 -5.92 1.13
N PRO A 191 -28.36 -5.69 0.07
CA PRO A 191 -29.66 -6.37 -0.05
C PRO A 191 -29.44 -7.88 -0.06
N ILE A 192 -28.30 -8.27 -0.62
CA ILE A 192 -27.77 -9.62 -0.70
C ILE A 192 -27.51 -10.23 0.69
N LEU A 193 -27.00 -9.48 1.68
CA LEU A 193 -26.83 -10.02 3.04
C LEU A 193 -28.18 -10.19 3.74
N GLY A 194 -29.16 -9.32 3.47
CA GLY A 194 -30.53 -9.51 3.91
C GLY A 194 -31.15 -10.78 3.34
N GLU A 195 -31.00 -11.00 2.03
CA GLU A 195 -31.47 -12.21 1.36
C GLU A 195 -30.73 -13.47 1.80
N ILE A 196 -29.40 -13.42 1.93
CA ILE A 196 -28.58 -14.54 2.40
C ILE A 196 -28.96 -14.87 3.84
N SER A 197 -29.05 -13.88 4.74
CA SER A 197 -29.46 -14.07 6.14
C SER A 197 -30.86 -14.65 6.25
N THR A 198 -31.80 -14.18 5.43
CA THR A 198 -33.17 -14.69 5.38
C THR A 198 -33.21 -16.12 4.85
N ASN A 199 -32.47 -16.43 3.79
CA ASN A 199 -32.35 -17.79 3.26
C ASN A 199 -31.69 -18.74 4.25
N PHE A 200 -30.65 -18.29 4.96
CA PHE A 200 -29.95 -19.09 5.95
C PHE A 200 -30.85 -19.39 7.16
N LYS A 201 -31.60 -18.40 7.66
CA LYS A 201 -32.64 -18.60 8.69
C LYS A 201 -33.72 -19.58 8.24
N ARG A 202 -34.16 -19.49 6.98
CA ARG A 202 -35.16 -20.41 6.41
C ARG A 202 -34.64 -21.84 6.36
N ILE A 203 -33.37 -22.03 6.00
CA ILE A 203 -32.72 -23.34 5.99
C ILE A 203 -32.61 -23.90 7.41
N LEU A 204 -32.15 -23.10 8.38
CA LEU A 204 -32.05 -23.54 9.78
C LEU A 204 -33.39 -24.00 10.35
N ASN A 205 -34.45 -23.21 10.16
CA ASN A 205 -35.78 -23.57 10.66
C ASN A 205 -36.33 -24.84 9.97
N SER A 206 -36.02 -25.03 8.68
CA SER A 206 -36.42 -26.26 7.98
C SER A 206 -35.70 -27.52 8.47
N VAL A 207 -34.52 -27.38 9.06
CA VAL A 207 -33.79 -28.50 9.66
C VAL A 207 -34.39 -28.84 11.01
N GLU A 208 -34.69 -27.84 11.85
CA GLU A 208 -35.36 -28.04 13.15
C GLU A 208 -36.75 -28.68 13.02
N ASP A 209 -37.56 -28.25 12.05
CA ASP A 209 -38.89 -28.82 11.81
C ASP A 209 -38.82 -30.27 11.29
N ASN A 210 -37.86 -30.56 10.39
CA ASN A 210 -37.67 -31.92 9.88
C ASN A 210 -37.17 -32.89 10.96
N ASP A 211 -36.34 -32.44 11.89
CA ASP A 211 -35.87 -33.26 13.01
C ASP A 211 -37.01 -33.58 13.98
N LEU A 212 -37.94 -32.63 14.21
CA LEU A 212 -39.13 -32.84 15.03
C LEU A 212 -40.12 -33.82 14.37
N ASP A 213 -40.38 -33.69 13.07
CA ASP A 213 -41.28 -34.57 12.32
C ASP A 213 -40.72 -36.00 12.22
N ASN A 214 -39.42 -36.16 12.02
CA ASN A 214 -38.76 -37.47 12.02
C ASN A 214 -38.80 -38.13 13.40
N TYR A 215 -38.65 -37.37 14.48
CA TYR A 215 -38.78 -37.86 15.85
C TYR A 215 -40.21 -38.33 16.17
N ILE A 216 -41.23 -37.59 15.73
CA ILE A 216 -42.65 -37.94 15.90
C ILE A 216 -43.03 -39.16 15.06
N GLN A 217 -42.55 -39.28 13.82
CA GLN A 217 -42.80 -40.46 12.98
C GLN A 217 -42.08 -41.72 13.48
N GLY A 218 -40.88 -41.60 14.06
CA GLY A 218 -40.16 -42.72 14.66
C GLY A 218 -40.82 -43.25 15.95
N SER A 219 -41.36 -42.34 16.77
CA SER A 219 -42.04 -42.69 18.02
C SER A 219 -43.45 -43.26 17.79
N THR A 220 -44.18 -42.79 16.77
CA THR A 220 -45.49 -43.37 16.39
C THR A 220 -45.40 -44.75 15.72
N ARG A 221 -44.28 -45.08 15.05
CA ARG A 221 -44.03 -46.44 14.53
C ARG A 221 -43.66 -47.46 15.60
N SER A 222 -43.12 -47.03 16.75
CA SER A 222 -42.80 -47.93 17.87
C SER A 222 -43.98 -48.25 18.79
N LEU A 223 -45.14 -47.61 18.55
CA LEU A 223 -46.37 -47.75 19.35
C LEU A 223 -47.48 -48.53 18.63
N LYS A 224 -47.18 -49.20 17.51
CA LYS A 224 -48.09 -50.12 16.81
C LYS A 224 -47.62 -51.56 16.93
#